data_AF-T0KF24-F1
#
_entry.id   AF-T0KF24-F1
#
_cell.length_a   1.000
_cell.length_b   1.000
_cell.length_c   1.000
_cell.angle_alpha   90.00
_cell.angle_beta   90.00
_cell.angle_gamma   90.00
#
_symmetry.space_group_name_H-M   'P 1'
#
loop_
_entity.id
_entity.type
_entity.pdbx_description
1 polymer ?
#
loop_
_entity_poly.entity_id
_entity_poly.type
_entity_poly.pdbx_seq_one_letter_code
_entity_poly.pdbx_strand_id
1 'polypeptide(L)'
;MAAAARTSAPARFAPDTKRRALIAKVHIAPKQLGLDEDSYRAVMHRVTGRISAADCDVAQLEALVQEFTRLGFRATAKPVPGKRGTARADHPLARKARAMWISLGLLCAVRETSEPALEAFARRQMGCERFQWANQSQGDRLVEGLKAMAERHGWDQSLAGLAKVHHVHALKGRLCEAILFKLKRAGLAPTHWALGKAAWELCRLGDPDQARFETEEYDRIAHGLGKLLRRKGGAEAFDEVKP
;
A
#
# COMPACT_ATOMS: atom_id res chain seq x y z
N MET A 1 -4.27 58.96 31.16
CA MET A 1 -4.68 58.59 29.78
C MET A 1 -3.45 58.78 28.89
N ALA A 2 -2.93 57.85 28.10
CA ALA A 2 -3.16 56.45 27.81
C ALA A 2 -1.81 55.91 27.30
N ALA A 3 -1.33 54.78 27.81
CA ALA A 3 -0.12 54.13 27.29
C ALA A 3 -0.47 53.42 25.97
N ALA A 4 0.16 53.82 24.87
CA ALA A 4 -0.02 53.17 23.57
C ALA A 4 0.65 51.79 23.58
N ALA A 5 -0.16 50.73 23.61
CA ALA A 5 0.32 49.37 23.49
C ALA A 5 0.79 49.10 22.05
N ARG A 6 2.09 48.88 21.87
CA ARG A 6 2.65 48.31 20.65
C ARG A 6 2.31 46.82 20.60
N THR A 7 1.40 46.41 19.73
CA THR A 7 1.12 45.00 19.48
C THR A 7 2.13 44.48 18.45
N SER A 8 3.12 43.70 18.88
CA SER A 8 3.95 42.92 17.96
C SER A 8 3.18 41.68 17.50
N ALA A 9 2.97 41.53 16.20
CA ALA A 9 2.43 40.31 15.61
C ALA A 9 3.41 39.13 15.84
N PRO A 10 2.94 37.92 16.18
CA PRO A 10 3.83 36.79 16.39
C PRO A 10 4.38 36.27 15.05
N ALA A 11 5.69 36.08 14.98
CA ALA A 11 6.34 35.37 13.87
C ALA A 11 5.83 33.93 13.80
N ARG A 12 5.28 33.51 12.66
CA ARG A 12 4.94 32.11 12.36
C ARG A 12 5.63 31.68 11.06
N PHE A 13 6.89 31.27 11.15
CA PHE A 13 7.46 30.39 10.12
C PHE A 13 7.30 28.94 10.57
N ALA A 14 6.16 28.34 10.20
CA ALA A 14 6.15 26.89 10.08
C ALA A 14 7.11 26.53 8.92
N PRO A 15 8.05 25.58 9.09
CA PRO A 15 8.92 25.20 7.99
C PRO A 15 8.07 24.61 6.86
N ASP A 16 8.14 25.23 5.68
CA ASP A 16 7.41 24.78 4.49
C ASP A 16 7.91 23.38 4.11
N THR A 17 7.17 22.38 4.60
CA THR A 17 7.51 20.97 4.50
C THR A 17 7.44 20.51 3.04
N LYS A 18 6.58 21.14 2.23
CA LYS A 18 6.45 20.89 0.81
C LYS A 18 7.66 21.41 0.05
N ARG A 19 8.04 22.67 0.28
CA ARG A 19 9.23 23.28 -0.35
C ARG A 19 10.51 22.50 -0.05
N ARG A 20 10.72 22.11 1.23
CA ARG A 20 11.88 21.32 1.64
C ARG A 20 11.93 19.95 0.95
N ALA A 21 10.77 19.29 0.81
CA ALA A 21 10.68 18.01 0.11
C ALA A 21 11.00 18.15 -1.39
N LEU A 22 10.57 19.25 -2.02
CA LEU A 22 10.87 19.53 -3.42
C LEU A 22 12.35 19.84 -3.66
N ILE A 23 12.97 20.68 -2.83
CA ILE A 23 14.41 20.96 -2.86
C ILE A 23 15.22 19.66 -2.74
N ALA A 24 14.83 18.76 -1.82
CA ALA A 24 15.49 17.47 -1.67
C ALA A 24 15.42 16.62 -2.96
N LYS A 25 14.25 16.58 -3.63
CA LYS A 25 14.11 15.87 -4.91
C LYS A 25 14.99 16.47 -6.00
N VAL A 26 15.03 17.81 -6.09
CA VAL A 26 15.85 18.55 -7.05
C VAL A 26 17.35 18.24 -6.87
N HIS A 27 17.83 18.08 -5.64
CA HIS A 27 19.23 17.70 -5.40
C HIS A 27 19.54 16.21 -5.60
N ILE A 28 18.55 15.33 -5.46
CA ILE A 28 18.74 13.89 -5.68
C ILE A 28 18.74 13.55 -7.18
N ALA A 29 17.95 14.27 -7.99
CA ALA A 29 17.75 13.98 -9.40
C ALA A 29 19.05 13.92 -10.23
N PRO A 30 20.02 14.86 -10.11
CA PRO A 30 21.27 14.81 -10.86
C PRO A 30 22.04 13.51 -10.65
N LYS A 31 22.15 13.05 -9.40
CA LYS A 31 22.84 11.81 -9.05
C LYS A 31 22.19 10.58 -9.67
N GLN A 32 20.87 10.55 -9.75
CA GLN A 32 20.14 9.43 -10.35
C GLN A 32 20.19 9.45 -11.88
N LEU A 33 20.25 10.64 -12.46
CA LEU A 33 20.33 10.86 -13.91
C LEU A 33 21.76 10.82 -14.45
N GLY A 34 22.77 10.76 -13.58
CA GLY A 34 24.18 10.82 -13.97
C GLY A 34 24.62 12.19 -14.49
N LEU A 35 23.96 13.27 -14.07
CA LEU A 35 24.32 14.64 -14.46
C LEU A 35 25.48 15.14 -13.61
N ASP A 36 26.44 15.79 -14.26
CA ASP A 36 27.44 16.63 -13.59
C ASP A 36 26.84 17.98 -13.14
N GLU A 37 27.62 18.73 -12.37
CA GLU A 37 27.21 20.01 -11.78
C GLU A 37 26.85 21.05 -12.86
N ASP A 38 27.58 21.09 -13.97
CA ASP A 38 27.36 22.05 -15.06
C ASP A 38 26.06 21.73 -15.82
N SER A 39 25.82 20.46 -16.12
CA SER A 39 24.59 19.96 -16.74
C SER A 39 23.37 20.19 -15.84
N TYR A 40 23.53 19.98 -14.54
CA TYR A 40 22.49 20.27 -13.54
C TYR A 40 22.15 21.77 -13.50
N ARG A 41 23.15 22.65 -13.47
CA ARG A 41 22.95 24.11 -13.49
C ARG A 41 22.32 24.58 -14.80
N ALA A 42 22.70 23.99 -15.94
CA ALA A 42 22.09 24.30 -17.23
C ALA A 42 20.60 23.95 -17.27
N VAL A 43 20.20 22.78 -16.75
CA VAL A 43 18.78 22.41 -16.62
C VAL A 43 18.06 23.36 -15.66
N MET A 44 18.67 23.72 -14.54
CA MET A 44 18.08 24.64 -13.57
C MET A 44 17.82 26.02 -14.16
N HIS A 45 18.85 26.60 -14.80
CA HIS A 45 18.73 27.91 -15.42
C HIS A 45 17.71 27.90 -16.57
N ARG A 46 17.67 26.84 -17.38
CA ARG A 46 16.70 26.72 -18.49
C ARG A 46 15.25 26.66 -17.99
N VAL A 47 14.98 25.95 -16.90
CA VAL A 47 13.62 25.72 -16.40
C VAL A 47 13.14 26.87 -15.50
N THR A 48 14.02 27.48 -14.70
CA THR A 48 13.62 28.47 -13.68
C THR A 48 14.29 29.83 -13.81
N GLY A 49 15.31 29.98 -14.67
CA GLY A 49 16.15 31.17 -14.74
C GLY A 49 17.05 31.37 -13.52
N ARG A 50 17.14 30.39 -12.61
CA ARG A 50 17.95 30.45 -11.40
C ARG A 50 19.14 29.50 -11.49
N ILE A 51 20.18 29.83 -10.73
CA ILE A 51 21.39 29.02 -10.58
C ILE A 51 21.43 28.27 -9.24
N SER A 52 20.42 28.46 -8.39
CA SER A 52 20.29 27.84 -7.07
C SER A 52 18.85 27.40 -6.80
N ALA A 53 18.68 26.17 -6.30
CA ALA A 53 17.40 25.66 -5.86
C ALA A 53 16.87 26.41 -4.61
N ALA A 54 17.75 27.06 -3.85
CA ALA A 54 17.36 27.88 -2.70
C ALA A 54 16.64 29.18 -3.11
N ASP A 55 16.88 29.66 -4.33
CA ASP A 55 16.28 30.88 -4.87
C ASP A 55 14.99 30.59 -5.68
N CYS A 56 14.61 29.32 -5.79
CA CYS A 56 13.39 28.90 -6.47
C CYS A 56 12.18 28.94 -5.51
N ASP A 57 11.04 29.39 -6.01
CA ASP A 57 9.76 29.22 -5.34
C ASP A 57 9.22 27.79 -5.49
N VAL A 58 8.08 27.49 -4.85
CA VAL A 58 7.48 26.14 -4.86
C VAL A 58 7.07 25.71 -6.27
N ALA A 59 6.53 26.61 -7.09
CA ALA A 59 6.08 26.31 -8.45
C ALA A 59 7.27 26.00 -9.37
N GLN A 60 8.34 26.78 -9.25
CA GLN A 60 9.61 26.57 -9.94
C GLN A 60 10.27 25.23 -9.56
N LEU A 61 10.22 24.87 -8.27
CA LEU A 61 10.72 23.58 -7.80
C LEU A 61 9.86 22.41 -8.31
N GLU A 62 8.55 22.57 -8.42
CA GLU A 62 7.66 21.56 -9.02
C GLU A 62 7.95 21.37 -10.51
N ALA A 63 8.14 22.47 -11.25
CA ALA A 63 8.52 22.44 -12.67
C ALA A 63 9.87 21.73 -12.89
N LEU A 64 10.86 21.97 -12.01
CA LEU A 64 12.14 21.27 -12.06
C LEU A 64 11.98 19.77 -11.82
N VAL A 65 11.19 19.37 -10.83
CA VAL A 65 10.94 17.94 -10.57
C VAL A 65 10.24 17.27 -11.75
N GLN A 66 9.28 17.95 -12.39
CA GLN A 66 8.63 17.45 -13.60
C GLN A 66 9.61 17.28 -14.75
N GLU A 67 10.48 18.26 -14.99
CA GLU A 67 11.48 18.17 -16.05
C GLU A 67 12.49 17.05 -15.78
N PHE A 68 12.96 16.89 -14.54
CA PHE A 68 13.81 15.75 -14.20
C PHE A 68 13.08 14.42 -14.39
N THR A 69 11.79 14.34 -14.05
CA THR A 69 11.00 13.12 -14.29
C THR A 69 10.86 12.82 -15.78
N ARG A 70 10.69 13.84 -16.63
CA ARG A 70 10.74 13.68 -18.09
C ARG A 70 12.09 13.14 -18.57
N LEU A 71 13.19 13.56 -17.92
CA LEU A 71 14.54 13.08 -18.18
C LEU A 71 14.83 11.69 -17.55
N GLY A 72 13.86 11.06 -16.88
CA GLY A 72 13.99 9.71 -16.33
C GLY A 72 14.12 9.63 -14.80
N PHE A 73 14.01 10.75 -14.09
CA PHE A 73 14.06 10.77 -12.63
C PHE A 73 12.81 10.11 -12.04
N ARG A 74 13.03 9.03 -11.28
CA ARG A 74 11.99 8.34 -10.52
C ARG A 74 12.17 8.71 -9.05
N ALA A 75 11.23 9.50 -8.51
CA ALA A 75 11.23 9.86 -7.09
C ALA A 75 10.98 8.62 -6.23
N THR A 76 12.03 7.89 -5.90
CA THR A 76 12.00 6.82 -4.92
C THR A 76 12.14 7.46 -3.54
N ALA A 77 11.17 7.19 -2.66
CA ALA A 77 11.31 7.56 -1.26
C ALA A 77 12.41 6.68 -0.64
N LYS A 78 13.67 7.12 -0.70
CA LYS A 78 14.72 6.51 0.11
C LYS A 78 14.44 6.86 1.58
N PRO A 79 14.47 5.87 2.50
CA PRO A 79 14.30 6.14 3.92
C PRO A 79 15.36 7.14 4.39
N VAL A 80 14.94 8.21 5.05
CA VAL A 80 15.86 9.20 5.65
C VAL A 80 16.60 8.52 6.81
N PRO A 81 17.94 8.43 6.79
CA PRO A 81 18.70 7.93 7.94
C PRO A 81 18.45 8.84 9.15
N GLY A 82 18.05 8.25 10.29
CA GLY A 82 17.86 8.99 11.55
C GLY A 82 16.42 9.43 11.86
N LYS A 83 15.49 9.42 10.90
CA LYS A 83 14.04 9.49 11.19
C LYS A 83 13.47 8.08 11.25
N ARG A 84 13.86 7.32 12.28
CA ARG A 84 13.21 6.05 12.60
C ARG A 84 11.81 6.34 13.16
N GLY A 85 10.85 6.59 12.27
CA GLY A 85 9.57 5.90 12.44
C GLY A 85 9.91 4.44 12.67
N THR A 86 9.34 3.84 13.72
CA THR A 86 9.65 2.48 14.18
C THR A 86 9.91 1.57 13.00
N ALA A 87 11.14 1.08 12.85
CA ALA A 87 11.51 0.29 11.69
C ALA A 87 10.51 -0.85 11.53
N ARG A 88 9.82 -0.88 10.39
CA ARG A 88 8.84 -1.92 10.09
C ARG A 88 9.56 -3.26 10.15
N ALA A 89 9.03 -4.22 10.91
CA ALA A 89 9.61 -5.57 11.01
C ALA A 89 9.78 -6.17 9.60
N ASP A 90 10.94 -6.67 9.19
CA ASP A 90 11.12 -7.15 7.80
C ASP A 90 11.52 -8.63 7.66
N HIS A 91 11.56 -9.35 8.79
CA HIS A 91 11.76 -10.80 8.79
C HIS A 91 10.65 -11.54 8.01
N PRO A 92 10.89 -12.77 7.50
CA PRO A 92 9.97 -13.53 6.64
C PRO A 92 8.53 -13.62 7.18
N LEU A 93 8.38 -13.84 8.48
CA LEU A 93 7.10 -13.87 9.18
C LEU A 93 6.33 -12.54 9.02
N ALA A 94 7.00 -11.39 9.17
CA ALA A 94 6.36 -10.08 8.97
C ALA A 94 5.88 -9.86 7.56
N ARG A 95 6.68 -10.27 6.58
CA ARG A 95 6.29 -10.18 5.18
C ARG A 95 5.06 -11.05 4.90
N LYS A 96 5.02 -12.28 5.45
CA LYS A 96 3.87 -13.18 5.36
C LYS A 96 2.62 -12.59 6.03
N ALA A 97 2.72 -12.15 7.29
CA ALA A 97 1.60 -11.58 8.03
C ALA A 97 0.99 -10.36 7.30
N ARG A 98 1.82 -9.57 6.62
CA ARG A 98 1.36 -8.40 5.85
C ARG A 98 0.71 -8.74 4.55
N ALA A 99 1.27 -9.69 3.82
CA ALA A 99 0.59 -10.23 2.65
C ALA A 99 -0.81 -10.74 3.02
N MET A 100 -0.92 -11.49 4.12
CA MET A 100 -2.22 -11.94 4.63
C MET A 100 -3.13 -10.78 5.07
N TRP A 101 -2.61 -9.78 5.78
CA TRP A 101 -3.39 -8.61 6.20
C TRP A 101 -3.97 -7.81 5.02
N ILE A 102 -3.17 -7.64 3.95
CA ILE A 102 -3.61 -7.02 2.71
C ILE A 102 -4.71 -7.86 2.07
N SER A 103 -4.51 -9.18 1.94
CA SER A 103 -5.53 -10.10 1.40
C SER A 103 -6.83 -10.09 2.21
N LEU A 104 -6.75 -10.08 3.53
CA LEU A 104 -7.90 -9.93 4.44
C LEU A 104 -8.59 -8.57 4.24
N GLY A 105 -7.83 -7.52 3.96
CA GLY A 105 -8.37 -6.22 3.56
C GLY A 105 -9.16 -6.25 2.26
N LEU A 106 -8.65 -6.94 1.24
CA LEU A 106 -9.33 -7.13 -0.04
C LEU A 106 -10.61 -7.98 0.12
N LEU A 107 -10.58 -8.97 1.01
CA LEU A 107 -11.74 -9.80 1.38
C LEU A 107 -12.75 -9.07 2.28
N CYS A 108 -12.48 -7.82 2.66
CA CYS A 108 -13.27 -7.09 3.65
C CYS A 108 -13.39 -7.82 5.00
N ALA A 109 -12.38 -8.60 5.39
CA ALA A 109 -12.29 -9.16 6.74
C ALA A 109 -11.81 -8.13 7.78
N VAL A 110 -11.16 -7.04 7.31
CA VAL A 110 -10.67 -5.95 8.16
C VAL A 110 -11.03 -4.57 7.59
N ARG A 111 -11.51 -3.69 8.48
CA ARG A 111 -11.90 -2.30 8.13
C ARG A 111 -10.72 -1.36 7.99
N GLU A 112 -9.61 -1.62 8.69
CA GLU A 112 -8.40 -0.82 8.64
C GLU A 112 -7.22 -1.71 8.21
N THR A 113 -6.60 -1.37 7.08
CA THR A 113 -5.55 -2.19 6.44
C THR A 113 -4.13 -1.64 6.67
N SER A 114 -4.00 -0.55 7.41
CA SER A 114 -2.71 0.06 7.72
C SER A 114 -1.81 -0.83 8.58
N GLU A 115 -0.50 -0.55 8.51
CA GLU A 115 0.50 -1.25 9.31
C GLU A 115 0.24 -1.16 10.83
N PRO A 116 -0.14 0.01 11.40
CA PRO A 116 -0.46 0.10 12.82
C PRO A 116 -1.63 -0.79 13.25
N ALA A 117 -2.62 -1.01 12.38
CA ALA A 117 -3.74 -1.90 12.68
C ALA A 117 -3.31 -3.38 12.70
N LEU A 118 -2.42 -3.78 11.78
CA LEU A 118 -1.79 -5.10 11.86
C LEU A 118 -0.96 -5.24 13.14
N GLU A 119 -0.18 -4.22 13.52
CA GLU A 119 0.60 -4.27 14.75
C GLU A 119 -0.30 -4.37 15.99
N ALA A 120 -1.42 -3.63 16.03
CA ALA A 120 -2.40 -3.73 17.10
C ALA A 120 -3.06 -5.13 17.16
N PHE A 121 -3.35 -5.74 16.01
CA PHE A 121 -3.82 -7.12 15.94
C PHE A 121 -2.76 -8.10 16.46
N ALA A 122 -1.51 -7.94 16.03
CA ALA A 122 -0.39 -8.77 16.43
C ALA A 122 -0.11 -8.70 17.94
N ARG A 123 -0.21 -7.52 18.55
CA ARG A 123 -0.13 -7.32 20.00
C ARG A 123 -1.18 -8.15 20.74
N ARG A 124 -2.44 -8.15 20.26
CA ARG A 124 -3.53 -8.94 20.88
C ARG A 124 -3.29 -10.44 20.76
N GLN A 125 -2.76 -10.93 19.64
CA GLN A 125 -2.53 -12.37 19.44
C GLN A 125 -1.31 -12.91 20.19
N MET A 126 -0.22 -12.13 20.23
CA MET A 126 1.09 -12.61 20.71
C MET A 126 1.44 -12.13 22.13
N GLY A 127 0.82 -11.05 22.59
CA GLY A 127 1.17 -10.36 23.84
C GLY A 127 2.50 -9.59 23.80
N CYS A 128 3.14 -9.46 22.62
CA CYS A 128 4.40 -8.73 22.49
C CYS A 128 4.16 -7.24 22.21
N GLU A 129 4.97 -6.35 22.79
CA GLU A 129 4.85 -4.90 22.56
C GLU A 129 5.04 -4.51 21.10
N ARG A 130 5.95 -5.16 20.39
CA ARG A 130 6.21 -4.86 18.98
C ARG A 130 6.41 -6.11 18.16
N PHE A 131 5.81 -6.08 16.98
CA PHE A 131 5.90 -7.18 16.02
C PHE A 131 7.34 -7.51 15.58
N GLN A 132 8.21 -6.50 15.53
CA GLN A 132 9.64 -6.67 15.20
C GLN A 132 10.43 -7.52 16.21
N TRP A 133 9.87 -7.78 17.40
CA TRP A 133 10.52 -8.56 18.46
C TRP A 133 9.86 -9.93 18.67
N ALA A 134 8.94 -10.33 17.78
CA ALA A 134 8.28 -11.61 17.89
C ALA A 134 9.29 -12.76 17.67
N ASN A 135 9.28 -13.74 18.56
CA ASN A 135 9.95 -15.02 18.34
C ASN A 135 9.09 -15.95 17.44
N GLN A 136 9.61 -17.13 17.12
CA GLN A 136 8.93 -18.06 16.22
C GLN A 136 7.55 -18.50 16.73
N SER A 137 7.42 -18.87 18.01
CA SER A 137 6.15 -19.34 18.58
C SER A 137 5.09 -18.24 18.68
N GLN A 138 5.51 -17.01 18.97
CA GLN A 138 4.66 -15.83 18.85
C GLN A 138 4.21 -15.65 17.40
N GLY A 139 5.13 -15.75 16.45
CA GLY A 139 4.83 -15.65 15.04
C GLY A 139 3.83 -16.68 14.52
N ASP A 140 3.97 -17.92 14.94
CA ASP A 140 3.04 -18.99 14.57
C ASP A 140 1.63 -18.69 15.09
N ARG A 141 1.49 -18.22 16.35
CA ARG A 141 0.19 -17.78 16.89
C ARG A 141 -0.44 -16.64 16.08
N LEU A 142 0.35 -15.66 15.64
CA LEU A 142 -0.14 -14.60 14.75
C LEU A 142 -0.66 -15.17 13.43
N VAL A 143 0.12 -16.04 12.80
CA VAL A 143 -0.24 -16.65 11.51
C VAL A 143 -1.51 -17.49 11.65
N GLU A 144 -1.66 -18.28 12.72
CA GLU A 144 -2.87 -19.05 12.98
C GLU A 144 -4.08 -18.14 13.23
N GLY A 145 -3.92 -17.03 13.95
CA GLY A 145 -4.98 -16.03 14.11
C GLY A 145 -5.43 -15.40 12.78
N LEU A 146 -4.48 -15.12 11.88
CA LEU A 146 -4.78 -14.60 10.53
C LEU A 146 -5.48 -15.64 9.65
N LYS A 147 -5.05 -16.91 9.72
CA LYS A 147 -5.72 -18.02 9.00
C LYS A 147 -7.13 -18.25 9.52
N ALA A 148 -7.34 -18.25 10.84
CA ALA A 148 -8.66 -18.41 11.43
C ALA A 148 -9.61 -17.29 10.98
N MET A 149 -9.12 -16.05 10.89
CA MET A 149 -9.90 -14.94 10.31
C MET A 149 -10.22 -15.17 8.83
N ALA A 150 -9.25 -15.62 8.02
CA ALA A 150 -9.48 -15.95 6.62
C ALA A 150 -10.59 -17.00 6.45
N GLU A 151 -10.55 -18.07 7.24
CA GLU A 151 -11.54 -19.14 7.23
C GLU A 151 -12.96 -18.68 7.54
N ARG A 152 -13.15 -17.84 8.57
CA ARG A 152 -14.48 -17.31 8.93
C ARG A 152 -15.08 -16.45 7.81
N HIS A 153 -14.24 -15.76 7.03
CA HIS A 153 -14.68 -15.00 5.86
C HIS A 153 -14.68 -15.81 4.55
N GLY A 154 -14.51 -17.12 4.60
CA GLY A 154 -14.64 -18.02 3.46
C GLY A 154 -13.37 -18.20 2.61
N TRP A 155 -12.22 -17.67 3.04
CA TRP A 155 -10.95 -17.89 2.36
C TRP A 155 -10.22 -19.12 2.90
N ASP A 156 -10.50 -20.27 2.29
CA ASP A 156 -9.94 -21.59 2.65
C ASP A 156 -8.39 -21.63 2.57
N GLN A 157 -7.77 -21.87 3.73
CA GLN A 157 -6.32 -21.93 3.95
C GLN A 157 -5.75 -23.36 3.87
N SER A 158 -6.56 -24.38 3.54
CA SER A 158 -6.13 -25.78 3.54
C SER A 158 -5.06 -26.08 2.50
N LEU A 159 -3.88 -26.53 2.93
CA LEU A 159 -2.79 -26.95 2.03
C LEU A 159 -2.64 -28.48 1.96
N ALA A 160 -3.61 -29.21 2.54
CA ALA A 160 -3.59 -30.67 2.59
C ALA A 160 -3.53 -31.26 1.17
N GLY A 161 -2.62 -32.20 0.95
CA GLY A 161 -2.45 -32.87 -0.34
C GLY A 161 -1.74 -32.04 -1.42
N LEU A 162 -1.32 -30.80 -1.14
CA LEU A 162 -0.62 -29.95 -2.12
C LEU A 162 0.88 -29.89 -1.88
N ALA A 163 1.66 -30.06 -2.95
CA ALA A 163 3.09 -29.78 -2.93
C ALA A 163 3.36 -28.28 -2.68
N LYS A 164 4.47 -27.97 -1.97
CA LYS A 164 4.81 -26.59 -1.55
C LYS A 164 4.85 -25.58 -2.70
N VAL A 165 5.29 -26.00 -3.88
CA VAL A 165 5.34 -25.15 -5.09
C VAL A 165 3.96 -24.61 -5.49
N HIS A 166 2.88 -25.31 -5.15
CA HIS A 166 1.52 -24.90 -5.49
C HIS A 166 0.81 -24.08 -4.40
N HIS A 167 1.40 -23.92 -3.21
CA HIS A 167 0.74 -23.31 -2.05
C HIS A 167 0.29 -21.87 -2.34
N VAL A 168 1.18 -21.04 -2.89
CA VAL A 168 0.89 -19.63 -3.18
C VAL A 168 -0.21 -19.50 -4.23
N HIS A 169 -0.12 -20.30 -5.30
CA HIS A 169 -1.09 -20.29 -6.38
C HIS A 169 -2.48 -20.69 -5.87
N ALA A 170 -2.59 -21.79 -5.13
CA ALA A 170 -3.86 -22.26 -4.57
C ALA A 170 -4.50 -21.23 -3.63
N LEU A 171 -3.72 -20.64 -2.72
CA LEU A 171 -4.23 -19.64 -1.78
C LEU A 171 -4.74 -18.38 -2.50
N LYS A 172 -4.05 -17.93 -3.56
CA LYS A 172 -4.48 -16.76 -4.34
C LYS A 172 -5.74 -17.03 -5.16
N GLY A 173 -5.87 -18.21 -5.76
CA GLY A 173 -7.10 -18.62 -6.45
C GLY A 173 -8.30 -18.63 -5.50
N ARG A 174 -8.15 -19.27 -4.33
CA ARG A 174 -9.21 -19.31 -3.32
C ARG A 174 -9.55 -17.94 -2.73
N LEU A 175 -8.58 -17.03 -2.62
CA LEU A 175 -8.87 -15.64 -2.23
C LEU A 175 -9.78 -14.96 -3.25
N CYS A 176 -9.50 -15.13 -4.55
CA CYS A 176 -10.32 -14.58 -5.61
C CYS A 176 -11.75 -15.12 -5.56
N GLU A 177 -11.91 -16.44 -5.37
CA GLU A 177 -13.22 -17.08 -5.23
C GLU A 177 -13.97 -16.58 -3.98
N ALA A 178 -13.28 -16.41 -2.85
CA ALA A 178 -13.89 -15.88 -1.63
C ALA A 178 -14.37 -14.42 -1.80
N ILE A 179 -13.58 -13.59 -2.49
CA ILE A 179 -13.98 -12.21 -2.83
C ILE A 179 -15.19 -12.23 -3.77
N LEU A 180 -15.17 -13.07 -4.81
CA LEU A 180 -16.28 -13.21 -5.74
C LEU A 180 -17.55 -13.69 -5.03
N PHE A 181 -17.43 -14.64 -4.12
CA PHE A 181 -18.54 -15.11 -3.31
C PHE A 181 -19.18 -13.96 -2.52
N LYS A 182 -18.37 -13.12 -1.87
CA LYS A 182 -18.88 -11.94 -1.16
C LYS A 182 -19.50 -10.90 -2.10
N LEU A 183 -18.93 -10.69 -3.29
CA LEU A 183 -19.54 -9.84 -4.32
C LEU A 183 -20.92 -10.35 -4.74
N LYS A 184 -21.07 -11.67 -4.90
CA LYS A 184 -22.36 -12.30 -5.20
C LYS A 184 -23.36 -12.12 -4.07
N ARG A 185 -22.93 -12.33 -2.82
CA ARG A 185 -23.77 -12.13 -1.63
C ARG A 185 -24.26 -10.69 -1.49
N ALA A 186 -23.41 -9.72 -1.83
CA ALA A 186 -23.75 -8.30 -1.85
C ALA A 186 -24.55 -7.85 -3.09
N GLY A 187 -24.97 -8.77 -3.97
CA GLY A 187 -25.71 -8.45 -5.20
C GLY A 187 -24.90 -7.70 -6.26
N LEU A 188 -23.58 -7.64 -6.15
CA LEU A 188 -22.68 -6.94 -7.07
C LEU A 188 -22.23 -7.79 -8.26
N ALA A 189 -22.48 -9.09 -8.21
CA ALA A 189 -22.21 -10.04 -9.28
C ALA A 189 -23.31 -11.11 -9.34
N PRO A 190 -23.78 -11.51 -10.53
CA PRO A 190 -24.68 -12.65 -10.68
C PRO A 190 -24.11 -13.94 -10.08
N THR A 191 -24.98 -14.75 -9.49
CA THR A 191 -24.59 -16.00 -8.79
C THR A 191 -23.91 -17.02 -9.71
N HIS A 192 -24.32 -17.05 -10.99
CA HIS A 192 -23.80 -17.97 -12.00
C HIS A 192 -22.47 -17.54 -12.63
N TRP A 193 -21.96 -16.33 -12.35
CA TRP A 193 -20.68 -15.91 -12.92
C TRP A 193 -19.51 -16.71 -12.35
N ALA A 194 -18.68 -17.24 -13.24
CA ALA A 194 -17.35 -17.74 -12.89
C ALA A 194 -16.36 -16.59 -12.68
N LEU A 195 -15.17 -16.91 -12.16
CA LEU A 195 -14.15 -15.90 -11.85
C LEU A 195 -13.70 -15.09 -13.06
N GLY A 196 -13.44 -15.73 -14.20
CA GLY A 196 -13.04 -15.05 -15.44
C GLY A 196 -14.08 -14.02 -15.89
N LYS A 197 -15.34 -14.43 -15.99
CA LYS A 197 -16.45 -13.54 -16.33
C LYS A 197 -16.56 -12.35 -15.38
N ALA A 198 -16.47 -12.59 -14.07
CA ALA A 198 -16.52 -11.50 -13.09
C ALA A 198 -15.33 -10.55 -13.20
N ALA A 199 -14.11 -11.07 -13.38
CA ALA A 199 -12.90 -10.28 -13.57
C ALA A 199 -12.99 -9.40 -14.83
N TRP A 200 -13.49 -9.96 -15.93
CA TRP A 200 -13.71 -9.23 -17.17
C TRP A 200 -14.79 -8.15 -17.03
N GLU A 201 -15.97 -8.50 -16.52
CA GLU A 201 -17.10 -7.58 -16.50
C GLU A 201 -16.94 -6.45 -15.49
N LEU A 202 -16.34 -6.75 -14.33
CA LEU A 202 -16.24 -5.80 -13.23
C LEU A 202 -14.94 -5.00 -13.23
N CYS A 203 -13.87 -5.55 -13.83
CA CYS A 203 -12.53 -4.96 -13.76
C CYS A 203 -11.81 -4.87 -15.11
N ARG A 204 -12.38 -5.40 -16.21
CA ARG A 204 -11.73 -5.48 -17.54
C ARG A 204 -10.37 -6.20 -17.46
N LEU A 205 -10.33 -7.30 -16.70
CA LEU A 205 -9.15 -8.14 -16.51
C LEU A 205 -9.37 -9.53 -17.10
N GLY A 206 -8.37 -10.04 -17.82
CA GLY A 206 -8.33 -11.42 -18.32
C GLY A 206 -9.28 -11.66 -19.50
N ASP A 207 -9.61 -12.94 -19.72
CA ASP A 207 -10.61 -13.39 -20.68
C ASP A 207 -11.86 -13.89 -19.92
N PRO A 208 -13.09 -13.52 -20.32
CA PRO A 208 -14.32 -13.93 -19.64
C PRO A 208 -14.53 -15.44 -19.57
N ASP A 209 -14.02 -16.22 -20.53
CA ASP A 209 -14.19 -17.67 -20.60
C ASP A 209 -12.97 -18.42 -20.01
N GLN A 210 -11.98 -17.67 -19.51
CA GLN A 210 -10.80 -18.22 -18.87
C GLN A 210 -11.16 -18.93 -17.56
N ALA A 211 -10.83 -20.23 -17.49
CA ALA A 211 -11.04 -21.05 -16.30
C ALA A 211 -9.76 -21.24 -15.47
N ARG A 212 -8.59 -20.96 -16.04
CA ARG A 212 -7.28 -21.14 -15.40
C ARG A 212 -6.47 -19.88 -15.51
N PHE A 213 -5.88 -19.45 -14.40
CA PHE A 213 -5.16 -18.19 -14.29
C PHE A 213 -3.77 -18.44 -13.77
N GLU A 214 -2.82 -17.65 -14.26
CA GLU A 214 -1.50 -17.57 -13.69
C GLU A 214 -1.52 -16.90 -12.31
N THR A 215 -0.47 -17.15 -11.55
CA THR A 215 -0.35 -16.65 -10.17
C THR A 215 -0.41 -15.11 -10.09
N GLU A 216 0.10 -14.42 -11.11
CA GLU A 216 0.07 -12.95 -11.22
C GLU A 216 -1.31 -12.41 -11.64
N GLU A 217 -2.08 -13.20 -12.38
CA GLU A 217 -3.45 -12.86 -12.76
C GLU A 217 -4.37 -12.89 -11.54
N TYR A 218 -4.25 -13.92 -10.69
CA TYR A 218 -4.98 -13.95 -9.42
C TYR A 218 -4.68 -12.73 -8.55
N ASP A 219 -3.44 -12.25 -8.49
CA ASP A 219 -3.12 -11.03 -7.73
C ASP A 219 -3.86 -9.82 -8.28
N ARG A 220 -3.86 -9.63 -9.60
CA ARG A 220 -4.57 -8.52 -10.25
C ARG A 220 -6.08 -8.61 -10.02
N ILE A 221 -6.65 -9.80 -10.16
CA ILE A 221 -8.08 -10.08 -9.97
C ILE A 221 -8.48 -9.82 -8.51
N ALA A 222 -7.75 -10.34 -7.53
CA ALA A 222 -8.01 -10.12 -6.11
C ALA A 222 -8.00 -8.62 -5.76
N HIS A 223 -7.06 -7.85 -6.31
CA HIS A 223 -7.01 -6.40 -6.09
C HIS A 223 -8.17 -5.67 -6.76
N GLY A 224 -8.52 -6.02 -8.00
CA GLY A 224 -9.62 -5.41 -8.74
C GLY A 224 -10.96 -5.66 -8.05
N LEU A 225 -11.30 -6.93 -7.85
CA LEU A 225 -12.55 -7.36 -7.23
C LEU A 225 -12.63 -6.93 -5.77
N GLY A 226 -11.54 -7.03 -5.00
CA GLY A 226 -11.50 -6.62 -3.60
C GLY A 226 -11.72 -5.12 -3.40
N LYS A 227 -11.13 -4.28 -4.26
CA LYS A 227 -11.40 -2.82 -4.26
C LYS A 227 -12.86 -2.52 -4.57
N LEU A 228 -13.46 -3.25 -5.52
CA LEU A 228 -14.87 -3.10 -5.85
C LEU A 228 -15.76 -3.49 -4.67
N LEU A 229 -15.50 -4.65 -4.07
CA LEU A 229 -16.23 -5.16 -2.90
C LEU A 229 -16.17 -4.15 -1.76
N ARG A 230 -14.98 -3.63 -1.43
CA ARG A 230 -14.82 -2.65 -0.35
C ARG A 230 -15.56 -1.35 -0.59
N ARG A 231 -15.62 -0.89 -1.85
CA ARG A 231 -16.27 0.37 -2.23
C ARG A 231 -17.78 0.25 -2.31
N LYS A 232 -18.30 -0.87 -2.80
CA LYS A 232 -19.73 -1.02 -3.14
C LYS A 232 -20.49 -2.02 -2.28
N GLY A 233 -19.81 -2.91 -1.57
CA GLY A 233 -20.44 -4.03 -0.85
C GLY A 233 -21.08 -3.67 0.50
N GLY A 234 -21.05 -2.39 0.89
CA GLY A 234 -21.70 -1.92 2.12
C GLY A 234 -21.13 -2.55 3.40
N ALA A 235 -21.97 -2.58 4.44
CA ALA A 235 -21.60 -3.19 5.72
C ALA A 235 -21.49 -4.71 5.62
N GLU A 236 -22.38 -5.35 4.85
CA GLU A 236 -22.50 -6.80 4.71
C GLU A 236 -21.27 -7.47 4.09
N ALA A 237 -20.48 -6.72 3.30
CA ALA A 237 -19.21 -7.22 2.79
C ALA A 237 -18.23 -7.60 3.92
N PHE A 238 -18.40 -7.02 5.10
CA PHE A 238 -17.55 -7.25 6.26
C PHE A 238 -18.00 -8.40 7.17
N ASP A 239 -19.17 -8.99 6.93
CA ASP A 239 -19.59 -10.08 7.80
C ASP A 239 -18.83 -11.37 7.49
N GLU A 240 -18.85 -12.25 8.47
CA GLU A 240 -18.36 -13.62 8.32
C GLU A 240 -19.30 -14.41 7.37
N VAL A 241 -18.71 -15.40 6.71
CA VAL A 241 -19.39 -16.27 5.75
C VAL A 241 -19.72 -17.62 6.40
N LYS A 242 -18.87 -18.11 7.30
CA LYS A 242 -19.15 -19.25 8.17
C LYS A 242 -19.63 -18.71 9.54
N PRO A 243 -20.75 -19.20 10.09
CA PRO A 243 -21.18 -18.88 11.45
C PRO A 243 -20.25 -19.47 12.52
#